data_AF-A0A542QI55-F1
#
_entry.id   AF-A0A542QI55-F1
#
_cell.length_a   1.000
_cell.length_b   1.000
_cell.length_c   1.000
_cell.angle_alpha   90.00
_cell.angle_beta   90.00
_cell.angle_gamma   90.00
#
_symmetry.space_group_name_H-M   'P 1'
#
loop_
_entity.id
_entity.type
_entity.pdbx_description
1 polymer ?
#
loop_
_entity_poly.entity_id
_entity_poly.type
_entity_poly.pdbx_seq_one_letter_code
_entity_poly.pdbx_strand_id
1 'polypeptide(L)' 'MTLATDEVRSTEECVEGVWPVRTRAVSYVGSACVVEGLGDLDLDDLDLVRGQYPGRRVTLDGDVITVWPTSSA' A
#
# COMPACT_ATOMS: atom_id res chain seq x y z
N MET A 1 11.47 -15.35 26.32
CA MET A 1 10.53 -14.46 25.60
C MET A 1 11.03 -14.39 24.17
N THR A 2 10.31 -15.04 23.25
CA THR A 2 10.72 -15.22 21.86
C THR A 2 10.63 -13.90 21.12
N LEU A 3 11.75 -13.39 20.60
CA LEU A 3 11.76 -12.36 19.58
C LEU A 3 11.04 -12.96 18.36
N ALA A 4 9.83 -12.47 18.07
CA ALA A 4 9.17 -12.76 16.82
C ALA A 4 10.01 -12.11 15.71
N THR A 5 10.82 -12.92 15.05
CA THR A 5 11.41 -12.64 13.75
C THR A 5 10.27 -12.35 12.78
N ASP A 6 10.02 -11.07 12.54
CA ASP A 6 9.34 -10.60 11.34
C ASP A 6 10.37 -9.78 10.57
N GLU A 7 11.32 -10.49 9.97
CA GLU A 7 12.18 -9.93 8.93
C GLU A 7 11.29 -9.71 7.71
N VAL A 8 10.63 -8.55 7.66
CA VAL A 8 10.02 -8.01 6.44
C VAL A 8 11.14 -7.77 5.44
N ARG A 9 11.46 -8.83 4.67
CA ARG A 9 12.32 -8.72 3.49
C ARG A 9 11.53 -8.06 2.37
N SER A 10 11.86 -6.79 2.17
CA SER A 10 12.01 -6.07 0.88
C SER A 10 11.50 -4.64 1.03
N THR A 11 12.37 -3.82 1.62
CA THR A 11 12.27 -2.36 1.76
C THR A 11 12.71 -1.62 0.50
N GLU A 12 12.39 -2.16 -0.68
CA GLU A 12 12.65 -1.54 -1.97
C GLU A 12 11.42 -1.98 -2.78
N GLU A 13 10.29 -1.28 -2.83
CA GLU A 13 10.09 0.06 -3.39
C GLU A 13 8.63 0.54 -3.08
N CYS A 14 8.08 0.32 -1.86
CA CYS A 14 6.84 1.04 -1.51
C CYS A 14 7.46 2.35 -1.08
N VAL A 15 7.69 3.18 -2.11
CA VAL A 15 8.31 4.50 -2.08
C VAL A 15 8.00 5.17 -0.76
N GLU A 16 8.97 5.94 -0.24
CA GLU A 16 8.84 6.92 0.83
C GLU A 16 7.68 7.90 0.56
N GLY A 17 6.48 7.36 0.58
CA GLY A 17 5.27 7.91 0.02
C GLY A 17 4.43 8.51 1.12
N VAL A 18 3.65 9.52 0.76
CA VAL A 18 2.64 10.06 1.64
C VAL A 18 1.57 8.98 1.78
N TRP A 19 1.49 8.30 2.91
CA TRP A 19 0.42 7.37 3.17
C TRP A 19 -0.73 8.08 3.88
N PRO A 20 -1.99 7.59 3.72
CA PRO A 20 -3.09 7.97 4.58
C PRO A 20 -2.68 7.97 6.06
N VAL A 21 -3.14 8.96 6.82
CA VAL A 21 -2.83 9.05 8.27
C VAL A 21 -3.30 7.82 9.04
N ARG A 22 -4.33 7.14 8.51
CA ARG A 22 -4.88 5.91 9.07
C ARG A 22 -4.20 4.64 8.56
N THR A 23 -3.10 4.71 7.83
CA THR A 23 -2.37 3.51 7.40
C THR A 23 -1.82 2.76 8.61
N ARG A 24 -2.24 1.49 8.73
CA ARG A 24 -1.77 0.53 9.72
C ARG A 24 -0.52 -0.19 9.26
N ALA A 25 -0.53 -0.67 8.03
CA ALA A 25 0.54 -1.48 7.46
C ALA A 25 0.60 -1.29 5.96
N VAL A 26 1.79 -1.52 5.41
CA VAL A 26 2.03 -1.58 3.97
C VAL A 26 2.76 -2.88 3.70
N SER A 27 2.22 -3.69 2.79
CA SER A 27 2.74 -5.01 2.45
C SER A 27 2.79 -5.22 0.95
N TYR A 28 3.59 -6.20 0.52
CA TYR A 28 3.75 -6.55 -0.87
C TYR A 28 3.19 -7.94 -1.15
N VAL A 29 2.26 -8.01 -2.10
CA VAL A 29 1.73 -9.27 -2.61
C VAL A 29 2.15 -9.39 -4.08
N GLY A 30 3.25 -10.11 -4.31
CA GLY A 30 3.91 -10.14 -5.62
C GLY A 30 4.45 -8.76 -5.97
N SER A 31 3.95 -8.17 -7.06
CA SER A 31 4.32 -6.81 -7.50
C SER A 31 3.27 -5.75 -7.15
N ALA A 32 2.24 -6.11 -6.37
CA ALA A 32 1.24 -5.17 -5.87
C ALA A 32 1.62 -4.66 -4.47
N CYS A 33 1.50 -3.34 -4.25
CA CYS A 33 1.64 -2.72 -2.92
C CYS A 33 0.24 -2.64 -2.31
N VAL A 34 0.05 -3.24 -1.14
CA VAL A 34 -1.20 -3.31 -0.41
C VAL A 34 -1.05 -2.47 0.86
N VAL A 35 -1.97 -1.54 1.05
CA VAL A 35 -2.00 -0.61 2.19
C VAL A 35 -3.23 -0.95 3.00
N GLU A 36 -3.03 -1.34 4.24
CA GLU A 36 -4.09 -1.65 5.20
C GLU A 36 -4.29 -0.44 6.11
N GLY A 37 -5.55 0.00 6.26
CA GLY A 37 -5.98 1.05 7.15
C GLY A 37 -6.26 0.55 8.57
N LEU A 38 -6.32 1.48 9.53
CA LEU A 38 -6.84 1.24 10.88
C LEU A 38 -8.39 1.21 10.91
N GLY A 39 -9.03 1.47 9.77
CA GLY A 39 -10.47 1.48 9.53
C GLY A 39 -10.72 1.84 8.07
N ASP A 40 -11.99 2.04 7.70
CA ASP A 40 -12.38 2.36 6.32
C ASP A 40 -11.58 3.56 5.79
N LEU A 41 -10.92 3.33 4.66
CA LEU A 41 -10.24 4.34 3.89
C LEU A 41 -11.25 4.94 2.91
N ASP A 42 -11.15 6.24 2.67
CA ASP A 42 -12.10 6.94 1.81
C ASP A 42 -11.48 7.35 0.47
N LEU A 43 -12.27 8.05 -0.35
CA LEU A 43 -11.84 8.43 -1.68
C LEU A 43 -10.70 9.47 -1.67
N ASP A 44 -10.55 10.24 -0.58
CA ASP A 44 -9.43 11.18 -0.41
C ASP A 44 -8.13 10.40 -0.17
N ASP A 45 -8.20 9.38 0.71
CA ASP A 45 -7.11 8.44 0.95
C ASP A 45 -6.69 7.72 -0.37
N LEU A 46 -7.68 7.31 -1.19
CA LEU A 46 -7.42 6.73 -2.50
C LEU A 46 -6.77 7.71 -3.50
N ASP A 47 -7.24 8.96 -3.57
CA ASP A 47 -6.69 9.96 -4.50
C ASP A 47 -5.24 10.30 -4.16
N LEU A 48 -4.94 10.41 -2.86
CA LEU A 48 -3.59 10.61 -2.34
C LEU A 48 -2.62 9.49 -2.74
N VAL A 49 -3.05 8.22 -2.68
CA VAL A 49 -2.26 7.09 -3.17
C VAL A 49 -2.15 7.12 -4.70
N ARG A 50 -3.23 7.44 -5.42
CA ARG A 50 -3.21 7.56 -6.89
C ARG A 50 -2.25 8.64 -7.39
N GLY A 51 -2.15 9.76 -6.69
CA GLY A 51 -1.23 10.85 -7.02
C GLY A 51 0.24 10.43 -7.00
N GLN A 52 0.60 9.45 -6.16
CA GLN A 52 1.96 8.95 -6.05
C GLN A 52 2.32 7.89 -7.09
N TYR A 53 1.32 7.22 -7.65
CA TYR A 53 1.50 6.16 -8.63
C TYR A 53 0.84 6.51 -9.97
N PRO A 54 1.31 7.58 -10.66
CA PRO A 54 0.74 7.97 -11.94
C PRO A 54 0.88 6.83 -12.96
N GLY A 55 -0.22 6.49 -13.62
CA GLY A 55 -0.27 5.40 -14.60
C GLY A 55 -0.37 4.00 -14.02
N ARG A 56 -0.40 3.84 -12.69
CA ARG A 56 -0.75 2.56 -12.05
C ARG A 56 -2.23 2.52 -11.72
N ARG A 57 -2.81 1.32 -11.73
CA ARG A 57 -4.17 1.12 -11.22
C ARG A 57 -4.09 1.08 -9.70
N VAL A 58 -4.89 1.89 -9.04
CA VAL A 58 -5.08 1.86 -7.58
C VAL A 58 -6.55 1.59 -7.31
N THR A 59 -6.85 0.64 -6.44
CA THR A 59 -8.20 0.25 -6.04
C THR A 59 -8.37 0.39 -4.54
N LEU A 60 -9.58 0.76 -4.11
CA LEU A 60 -9.98 0.85 -2.71
C LEU A 60 -11.02 -0.24 -2.42
N ASP A 61 -10.83 -0.99 -1.35
CA ASP A 61 -11.72 -2.01 -0.82
C ASP A 61 -11.84 -1.84 0.70
N GLY A 62 -12.83 -1.06 1.15
CA GLY A 62 -13.05 -0.76 2.56
C GLY A 62 -11.83 -0.11 3.23
N ASP A 63 -11.15 -0.84 4.10
CA ASP A 63 -9.92 -0.42 4.77
C ASP A 63 -8.63 -0.73 3.99
N VAL A 64 -8.71 -1.30 2.79
CA VAL A 64 -7.54 -1.72 2.02
C VAL A 64 -7.41 -0.94 0.71
N ILE A 65 -6.26 -0.32 0.48
CA ILE A 65 -5.88 0.24 -0.83
C ILE A 65 -4.87 -0.70 -1.49
N THR A 66 -5.14 -1.12 -2.72
CA THR A 66 -4.22 -1.93 -3.52
C THR A 66 -3.72 -1.16 -4.72
N VAL A 67 -2.39 -0.99 -4.80
CA VAL A 67 -1.68 -0.46 -5.96
C VAL A 67 -1.20 -1.65 -6.79
N TRP A 68 -1.76 -1.77 -7.99
CA TRP A 68 -1.42 -2.84 -8.91
C TRP A 68 -0.12 -2.53 -9.67
N PRO A 69 0.67 -3.55 -10.04
CA PRO A 69 1.82 -3.35 -10.90
C PRO A 69 1.40 -2.72 -12.23
N THR A 70 2.29 -1.92 -12.82
CA THR A 70 2.15 -1.54 -14.22
C THR A 70 2.18 -2.80 -15.06
N SER A 71 1.22 -2.96 -15.95
CA SER A 71 1.27 -4.04 -16.94
C SER A 71 2.44 -3.77 -17.90
N SER A 72 3.65 -4.17 -17.51
CA SER A 72 4.77 -4.27 -18.43
C SER A 72 4.47 -5.46 -19.35
N ALA A 73 4.01 -5.14 -20.56
CA ALA A 73 3.97 -6.08 -21.67
C ALA A 73 5.39 -6.53 -22.05
#